data_AF-A0A0D6TG00-F1
#
_entry.id   AF-A0A0D6TG00-F1
#
_cell.length_a   1.000
_cell.length_b   1.000
_cell.length_c   1.000
_cell.angle_alpha   90.00
_cell.angle_beta   90.00
_cell.angle_gamma   90.00
#
_symmetry.space_group_name_H-M   'P 1'
#
loop_
_entity.id
_entity.type
_entity.pdbx_description
1 polymer ?
#
loop_
_entity_poly.entity_id
_entity_poly.type
_entity_poly.pdbx_seq_one_letter_code
_entity_poly.pdbx_strand_id
1 'polypeptide(L)'
;MHAPSPMALLVIAIVVLVLFGRGKVSSLMGEFGKGITAFKKGLNDPSAEQTADKPAASLDTPTQPVAPVHTVPGTDARDVTPHTDTRT
;
A
#
# COMPACT_ATOMS: atom_id res chain seq x y z
N MET A 1 -32.65 26.73 6.52
CA MET A 1 -32.53 25.48 5.74
C MET A 1 -31.71 24.53 6.57
N HIS A 2 -32.31 23.49 7.14
CA HIS A 2 -31.57 22.53 7.96
C HIS A 2 -30.78 21.63 7.00
N ALA A 3 -29.49 21.90 6.85
CA ALA A 3 -28.61 20.99 6.13
C ALA A 3 -28.68 19.63 6.84
N PRO A 4 -28.79 18.51 6.09
CA PRO A 4 -28.75 17.20 6.69
C PRO A 4 -27.48 17.10 7.54
N SER A 5 -27.65 16.73 8.81
CA SER A 5 -26.54 16.63 9.74
C SER A 5 -25.45 15.74 9.15
N PRO A 6 -24.16 16.04 9.35
CA PRO A 6 -23.07 15.20 8.84
C PRO A 6 -23.20 13.72 9.24
N MET A 7 -23.88 13.44 10.36
CA MET A 7 -24.24 12.10 10.80
C MET A 7 -25.16 11.34 9.82
N ALA A 8 -26.13 12.02 9.20
CA ALA A 8 -27.04 11.38 8.24
C ALA A 8 -26.28 10.90 6.98
N LEU A 9 -25.33 11.69 6.50
CA LEU A 9 -24.49 11.32 5.34
C LEU A 9 -23.60 10.12 5.66
N LEU A 10 -23.09 10.02 6.88
CA LEU A 10 -22.26 8.88 7.32
C LEU A 10 -23.06 7.58 7.32
N VAL A 11 -24.30 7.61 7.80
CA VAL A 11 -25.20 6.44 7.77
C VAL A 11 -25.47 5.99 6.33
N ILE A 12 -25.76 6.93 5.43
CA ILE A 12 -26.02 6.63 4.01
C ILE A 12 -24.79 5.99 3.35
N ALA A 13 -23.59 6.52 3.62
CA ALA A 13 -22.35 5.97 3.07
C ALA A 13 -22.11 4.52 3.50
N ILE A 14 -22.41 4.17 4.76
CA ILE A 14 -22.30 2.79 5.26
C ILE A 14 -23.29 1.86 4.55
N VAL A 15 -24.55 2.28 4.41
CA VAL A 15 -25.59 1.48 3.72
C VAL A 15 -25.16 1.20 2.28
N VAL A 16 -24.71 2.21 1.54
CA VAL A 16 -24.22 2.05 0.17
C VAL A 16 -23.01 1.10 0.13
N LEU A 17 -22.05 1.25 1.05
CA LEU A 17 -20.88 0.36 1.10
C LEU A 17 -21.27 -1.11 1.36
N VAL A 18 -22.30 -1.36 2.18
CA VAL A 18 -22.80 -2.72 2.45
C VAL A 18 -23.53 -3.31 1.23
N LEU A 19 -24.37 -2.52 0.56
CA LEU A 19 -25.12 -2.96 -0.63
C LEU A 19 -24.21 -3.22 -1.83
N PHE A 20 -23.22 -2.35 -2.04
CA PHE A 20 -22.29 -2.46 -3.16
C PHE A 20 -21.11 -3.37 -2.85
N GLY A 21 -20.76 -3.54 -1.57
CA GLY A 21 -19.64 -4.32 -1.07
C GLY A 21 -18.29 -3.61 -1.25
N ARG A 22 -17.32 -3.89 -0.36
CA ARG A 22 -15.99 -3.27 -0.37
C ARG A 22 -15.22 -3.45 -1.69
N GLY A 23 -15.42 -4.59 -2.37
CA GLY A 23 -14.68 -4.93 -3.60
C GLY A 23 -15.09 -4.10 -4.80
N LYS A 24 -16.40 -3.91 -5.04
CA LYS A 24 -16.89 -3.13 -6.18
C LYS A 24 -16.59 -1.64 -6.01
N VAL A 25 -16.77 -1.11 -4.79
CA VAL A 25 -16.53 0.31 -4.49
C VAL A 25 -15.05 0.66 -4.66
N SER A 26 -14.11 -0.18 -4.20
CA SER A 26 -12.67 0.07 -4.36
C SER A 26 -12.23 0.10 -5.83
N SER A 27 -12.69 -0.87 -6.63
CA SER A 27 -12.38 -0.94 -8.06
C SER A 27 -12.93 0.27 -8.82
N LEU A 28 -14.17 0.68 -8.53
CA LEU A 28 -14.79 1.85 -9.13
C LEU A 28 -14.07 3.14 -8.66
N MET A 29 -13.82 3.29 -7.37
CA MET A 29 -13.18 4.49 -6.82
C MET A 29 -11.75 4.68 -7.36
N GLY A 30 -11.03 3.61 -7.72
CA GLY A 30 -9.74 3.71 -8.42
C GLY A 30 -9.85 4.31 -9.82
N GLU A 31 -10.79 3.81 -10.63
CA GLU A 31 -11.04 4.29 -12.00
C GLU A 31 -11.61 5.72 -12.00
N PHE A 32 -12.62 5.98 -11.15
CA PHE A 32 -13.21 7.31 -10.97
C PHE A 32 -12.20 8.30 -10.38
N GLY A 33 -11.34 7.88 -9.47
CA GLY A 33 -10.30 8.71 -8.85
C GLY A 33 -9.26 9.19 -9.86
N LYS A 34 -8.82 8.31 -10.77
CA LYS A 34 -7.94 8.69 -11.89
C LYS A 34 -8.61 9.70 -12.82
N GLY A 35 -9.88 9.49 -13.18
CA GLY A 35 -10.64 10.41 -14.04
C GLY A 35 -10.83 11.80 -13.43
N ILE A 36 -11.23 11.89 -12.15
CA ILE A 36 -11.39 13.17 -11.45
C ILE A 36 -10.03 13.86 -11.25
N THR A 37 -8.96 13.10 -10.99
CA THR A 37 -7.60 13.64 -10.83
C THR A 37 -7.07 14.19 -12.15
N ALA A 38 -7.25 13.46 -13.26
CA ALA A 38 -6.89 13.92 -14.59
C ALA A 38 -7.68 15.17 -14.99
N PHE A 39 -8.99 15.21 -14.71
CA PHE A 39 -9.82 16.39 -14.94
C PHE A 39 -9.33 17.59 -14.12
N LYS A 40 -9.07 17.40 -12.82
CA LYS A 40 -8.55 18.48 -11.97
C LYS A 40 -7.16 18.94 -12.43
N LYS A 41 -6.31 18.02 -12.88
CA LYS A 41 -4.97 18.33 -13.38
C LYS A 41 -5.03 19.11 -14.70
N GLY A 42 -5.86 18.70 -15.66
CA GLY A 42 -6.10 19.44 -16.89
C GLY A 42 -6.72 20.83 -16.68
N LEU A 43 -7.50 21.01 -15.61
CA LEU A 43 -8.08 22.31 -15.26
C LEU A 43 -7.09 23.27 -14.57
N ASN A 44 -6.10 22.73 -13.83
CA ASN A 44 -5.10 23.54 -13.12
C ASN A 44 -3.80 23.70 -13.92
N ASP A 45 -3.49 22.79 -14.83
CA ASP A 45 -2.24 22.76 -15.58
C ASP A 45 -2.45 22.14 -16.97
N PRO A 46 -2.68 22.97 -18.01
CA PRO A 46 -2.98 22.50 -19.36
C PRO A 46 -1.80 21.78 -20.04
N SER A 47 -0.60 21.77 -19.42
CA SER A 47 0.61 21.12 -19.97
C SER A 47 0.99 19.81 -19.25
N ALA A 48 0.22 19.37 -18.24
CA ALA A 48 0.65 18.32 -17.31
C ALA A 48 0.05 16.91 -17.56
N GLU A 49 -0.16 16.54 -18.83
CA GLU A 49 -0.74 15.25 -19.23
C GLU A 49 0.13 14.01 -18.85
N GLN A 50 1.41 14.18 -18.51
CA GLN A 50 2.36 13.04 -18.43
C GLN A 50 2.58 12.38 -17.05
N THR A 51 1.98 12.84 -15.95
CA THR A 51 2.27 12.29 -14.59
C THR A 51 1.09 11.57 -13.92
N ALA A 52 0.17 11.00 -14.69
CA ALA A 52 -0.99 10.29 -14.12
C ALA A 52 -0.76 8.78 -13.90
N ASP A 53 0.36 8.22 -14.39
CA ASP A 53 0.65 6.78 -14.40
C ASP A 53 1.57 6.33 -13.26
N LYS A 54 1.34 6.81 -12.03
CA LYS A 54 1.92 6.14 -10.86
C LYS A 54 0.83 5.25 -10.28
N PRO A 55 0.93 3.91 -10.38
CA PRO A 55 -0.03 3.02 -9.77
C PRO A 55 -0.06 3.37 -8.28
N ALA A 56 -1.22 3.80 -7.78
CA ALA A 56 -1.47 3.77 -6.35
C ALA A 56 -1.33 2.30 -5.97
N ALA A 57 -0.18 1.96 -5.39
CA ALA A 57 0.11 0.63 -4.86
C ALA A 57 -1.12 0.17 -4.08
N SER A 58 -1.65 -0.96 -4.52
CA SER A 58 -2.81 -1.62 -3.96
C SER A 58 -2.76 -1.55 -2.44
N LEU A 59 -3.72 -0.86 -1.83
CA LEU A 59 -4.01 -0.99 -0.40
C LEU A 59 -4.74 -2.32 -0.20
N ASP A 60 -4.05 -3.43 -0.50
CA ASP A 60 -4.35 -4.75 0.00
C ASP A 60 -3.63 -4.89 1.36
N THR A 61 -4.33 -4.56 2.44
CA THR A 61 -3.97 -4.98 3.81
C THR A 61 -4.79 -6.23 4.16
N PRO A 62 -4.47 -7.13 5.11
CA PRO A 62 -3.23 -7.56 5.78
C PRO A 62 -2.96 -9.08 5.63
N THR A 63 -1.71 -9.54 5.63
CA THR A 63 -1.29 -10.83 6.23
C THR A 63 0.21 -10.76 6.41
N GLN A 64 0.67 -10.79 7.66
CA GLN A 64 2.01 -11.29 7.95
C GLN A 64 2.01 -12.80 7.71
N PRO A 65 2.88 -13.34 6.85
CA PRO A 65 3.59 -14.55 7.18
C PRO A 65 4.92 -14.07 7.77
N VAL A 66 5.04 -14.14 9.09
CA VAL A 66 6.36 -14.32 9.70
C VAL A 66 6.92 -15.63 9.16
N ALA A 67 7.62 -15.57 8.03
CA ALA A 67 8.41 -16.69 7.56
C ALA A 67 9.59 -16.85 8.53
N PRO A 68 9.76 -18.02 9.15
CA PRO A 68 10.78 -18.24 10.16
C PRO A 68 12.18 -18.23 9.54
N VAL A 69 13.10 -17.58 10.26
CA VAL A 69 14.49 -18.02 10.50
C VAL A 69 15.35 -18.31 9.25
N HIS A 70 16.29 -17.37 9.03
CA HIS A 70 17.68 -17.57 8.62
C HIS A 70 17.99 -18.63 7.57
N THR A 71 18.21 -18.10 6.38
CA THR A 71 19.05 -18.63 5.31
C THR A 71 20.42 -19.14 5.80
N VAL A 72 20.72 -20.38 5.39
CA VAL A 72 22.02 -21.03 5.11
C VAL A 72 23.13 -21.05 6.19
N PRO A 73 23.40 -22.21 6.82
CA PRO A 73 24.69 -22.50 7.41
C PRO A 73 25.64 -22.97 6.30
N GLY A 74 26.48 -22.06 5.82
CA GLY A 74 27.52 -22.40 4.85
C GLY A 74 28.47 -21.23 4.65
N THR A 75 29.74 -21.48 4.95
CA THR A 75 30.92 -20.69 4.54
C THR A 75 31.15 -19.32 5.20
N ASP A 76 31.66 -19.36 6.44
CA ASP A 76 32.67 -18.41 6.93
C ASP A 76 33.83 -19.27 7.47
N ALA A 77 34.89 -19.56 6.71
CA ALA A 77 35.96 -18.62 6.40
C ALA A 77 36.54 -17.92 7.65
N ARG A 78 36.97 -18.69 8.67
CA ARG A 78 38.00 -18.26 9.62
C ARG A 78 38.94 -19.43 9.92
N ASP A 79 39.81 -19.70 8.95
CA ASP A 79 41.12 -20.28 9.23
C ASP A 79 41.88 -19.30 10.13
N VAL A 80 42.08 -19.69 11.39
CA VAL A 80 42.84 -18.95 12.41
C VAL A 80 43.77 -19.94 13.11
N THR A 81 44.85 -20.30 12.44
CA THR A 81 46.07 -20.70 13.16
C THR A 81 46.77 -19.40 13.56
N PRO A 82 46.90 -19.08 14.86
CA PRO A 82 48.10 -19.52 15.55
C PRO A 82 47.91 -19.70 17.06
N HIS A 83 48.29 -20.88 17.59
CA HIS A 83 48.64 -20.98 19.00
C HIS A 83 50.01 -21.66 19.14
N THR A 84 51.02 -20.80 19.25
CA THR A 84 52.23 -21.08 20.02
C THR A 84 51.81 -21.31 21.47
N ASP A 85 52.04 -22.51 22.01
CA ASP A 85 52.39 -22.64 23.43
C ASP A 85 53.22 -23.91 23.67
N THR A 86 54.51 -23.66 23.90
CA THR A 86 55.39 -24.28 24.90
C THR A 86 54.68 -25.16 25.93
N ARG A 87 55.22 -26.37 26.19
CA ARG A 87 55.61 -26.89 27.53
C ARG A 87 55.54 -28.43 27.58
N THR A 88 56.65 -28.99 28.09
CA THR A 88 56.97 -30.38 28.46
C THR A 88 57.23 -31.39 27.37
#